data_AF-A0A151S1Z3-F1
#
_entry.id   AF-A0A151S1Z3-F1
#
_cell.length_a   1.000
_cell.length_b   1.000
_cell.length_c   1.000
_cell.angle_alpha   90.00
_cell.angle_beta   90.00
_cell.angle_gamma   90.00
#
_symmetry.space_group_name_H-M   'P 1'
#
loop_
_entity.id
_entity.type
_entity.pdbx_description
1 polymer ?
#
loop_
_entity_poly.entity_id
_entity_poly.type
_entity_poly.pdbx_seq_one_letter_code
_entity_poly.pdbx_strand_id
1 'polypeptide(L)'
;MIPVEVGETSHRRHTFDNEQNAQETAVNLDLIDELREEAWIHEEACKLIASRRYNTRVRPRSFRIGDLVWRLLGKARRDSSEGKLAPNWDGPFQVTEDLENRAYRLEELNKKIIP
;
A
#
# COMPACT_ATOMS: atom_id res chain seq x y z
N MET A 1 46.13 10.08 -31.34
CA MET A 1 46.70 10.60 -30.09
C MET A 1 45.59 11.31 -29.35
N ILE A 2 45.19 10.81 -28.17
CA ILE A 2 44.02 11.30 -27.42
C ILE A 2 44.54 12.11 -26.23
N PRO A 3 44.01 13.31 -25.96
CA PRO A 3 44.42 14.08 -24.78
C PRO A 3 43.89 13.41 -23.51
N VAL A 4 44.73 13.35 -22.47
CA VAL A 4 44.32 12.94 -21.13
C VAL A 4 43.52 14.09 -20.52
N GLU A 5 42.27 13.84 -20.15
CA GLU A 5 41.48 14.79 -19.38
C GLU A 5 41.96 14.78 -17.93
N VAL A 6 42.75 15.78 -17.55
CA VAL A 6 43.04 16.06 -16.14
C VAL A 6 41.90 16.95 -15.63
N GLY A 7 40.80 16.33 -15.20
CA GLY A 7 39.72 17.05 -14.52
C GLY A 7 40.19 17.53 -13.15
N GLU A 8 39.86 18.77 -12.78
CA GLU A 8 40.14 19.28 -11.43
C GLU A 8 39.59 18.32 -10.37
N THR A 9 40.38 18.07 -9.33
CA THR A 9 39.96 17.21 -8.24
C THR A 9 38.72 17.78 -7.58
N SER A 10 37.69 16.95 -7.39
CA SER A 10 36.47 17.42 -6.73
C SER A 10 36.78 17.89 -5.31
N HIS A 11 35.98 18.81 -4.78
CA HIS A 11 36.13 19.31 -3.41
C HIS A 11 36.24 18.17 -2.38
N ARG A 12 35.46 17.09 -2.59
CA ARG A 12 35.51 15.86 -1.77
C ARG A 12 36.88 15.17 -1.74
N ARG A 13 37.68 15.25 -2.81
CA ARG A 13 39.07 14.76 -2.81
C ARG A 13 40.01 15.73 -2.10
N HIS A 14 39.77 17.03 -2.23
CA HIS A 14 40.59 18.05 -1.58
C HIS A 14 40.44 18.04 -0.05
N THR A 15 39.25 17.77 0.46
CA THR A 15 38.94 17.74 1.90
C THR A 15 38.92 16.34 2.50
N PHE A 16 39.43 15.33 1.76
CA PHE A 16 39.41 13.96 2.25
C PHE A 16 40.40 13.77 3.40
N ASP A 17 39.86 13.52 4.59
CA ASP A 17 40.62 13.08 5.76
C ASP A 17 40.17 11.67 6.15
N ASN A 18 41.09 10.70 6.06
CA ASN A 18 40.79 9.30 6.35
C ASN A 18 40.54 9.07 7.85
N GLU A 19 41.27 9.76 8.72
CA GLU A 19 41.19 9.53 10.17
C GLU A 19 39.87 10.09 10.70
N GLN A 20 39.53 11.32 10.32
CA GLN A 20 38.25 11.93 10.67
C GLN A 20 37.07 11.11 10.12
N ASN A 21 37.14 10.67 8.85
CA ASN A 21 36.08 9.84 8.26
C ASN A 21 35.89 8.51 9.00
N ALA A 22 36.98 7.86 9.43
CA ALA A 22 36.90 6.62 10.19
C ALA A 22 36.25 6.82 11.56
N GLN A 23 36.59 7.91 12.25
CA GLN A 23 35.98 8.29 13.53
C GLN A 23 34.49 8.58 13.39
N GLU A 24 34.10 9.40 12.42
CA GLU A 24 32.68 9.71 12.15
C GLU A 24 31.89 8.47 11.72
N THR A 25 32.51 7.57 10.96
CA THR A 25 31.89 6.29 10.57
C THR A 25 31.63 5.42 11.79
N ALA A 26 32.59 5.31 12.72
CA ALA A 26 32.41 4.54 13.95
C ALA A 26 31.27 5.10 14.82
N VAL A 27 31.17 6.42 14.96
CA VAL A 27 30.07 7.08 15.67
C VAL A 27 28.73 6.82 14.97
N ASN A 28 28.68 6.95 13.64
CA ASN A 28 27.46 6.66 12.90
C ASN A 28 27.00 5.21 13.09
N LEU A 29 27.94 4.25 13.10
CA LEU A 29 27.63 2.84 13.31
C LEU A 29 27.04 2.57 14.70
N ASP A 30 27.52 3.27 15.73
CA ASP A 30 26.99 3.19 17.09
C ASP A 30 25.54 3.71 17.17
N LEU A 31 25.23 4.79 16.45
CA LEU A 31 23.91 5.43 16.44
C LEU A 31 22.86 4.71 15.58
N ILE A 32 23.24 3.75 14.73
CA ILE A 32 22.31 3.10 13.78
C ILE A 32 21.14 2.44 14.51
N ASP A 33 21.39 1.81 15.65
CA ASP A 33 20.34 1.06 16.33
C ASP A 33 19.31 2.00 16.98
N GLU A 34 19.74 3.13 17.53
CA GLU A 34 18.84 4.19 18.04
C GLU A 34 17.98 4.77 16.92
N LEU A 35 18.57 5.07 15.77
CA LEU A 35 17.85 5.59 14.60
C LEU A 35 16.84 4.58 14.06
N ARG A 36 17.17 3.29 14.10
CA ARG A 36 16.25 2.21 13.71
C ARG A 36 15.09 2.09 14.68
N GLU A 37 15.34 2.18 15.98
CA GLU A 37 14.30 2.14 16.99
C GLU A 37 13.35 3.34 16.84
N GLU A 38 13.88 4.54 16.68
CA GLU A 38 13.09 5.74 16.43
C GLU A 38 12.23 5.61 15.15
N ALA A 39 12.82 5.13 14.06
CA ALA A 39 12.10 4.88 12.82
C ALA A 39 10.97 3.86 13.00
N TRP A 40 11.21 2.79 13.77
CA TRP A 40 10.21 1.78 14.06
C TRP A 40 9.06 2.32 14.91
N ILE A 41 9.36 3.12 15.94
CA ILE A 41 8.34 3.81 16.75
C ILE A 41 7.47 4.71 15.88
N HIS A 42 8.08 5.49 14.98
CA HIS A 42 7.36 6.35 14.06
C HIS A 42 6.49 5.56 13.08
N GLU A 43 7.00 4.47 12.53
CA GLU A 43 6.24 3.58 11.65
C GLU A 43 5.00 3.03 12.36
N GLU A 44 5.17 2.53 13.58
CA GLU A 44 4.08 1.94 14.36
C GLU A 44 3.05 3.01 14.77
N ALA A 45 3.50 4.19 15.18
CA ALA A 45 2.61 5.33 15.44
C ALA A 45 1.80 5.71 14.20
N CYS A 46 2.41 5.75 13.02
CA CYS A 46 1.73 6.03 11.76
C CYS A 46 0.68 4.97 11.43
N LYS A 47 1.01 3.67 11.59
CA LYS A 47 0.07 2.56 11.41
C LYS A 47 -1.12 2.66 12.35
N LEU A 48 -0.89 2.98 13.63
CA LEU A 48 -1.94 3.16 14.62
C LEU A 48 -2.85 4.35 14.30
N ILE A 49 -2.30 5.48 13.86
CA ILE A 49 -3.10 6.65 13.46
C ILE A 49 -3.96 6.30 12.23
N ALA A 50 -3.38 5.65 11.22
CA ALA A 50 -4.09 5.23 10.02
C ALA A 50 -5.24 4.26 10.36
N SER A 51 -4.99 3.25 11.20
CA SER A 51 -6.00 2.26 11.59
C SER A 51 -7.13 2.90 12.40
N ARG A 52 -6.82 3.78 13.37
CA ARG A 52 -7.83 4.55 14.13
C ARG A 52 -8.68 5.42 13.22
N ARG A 53 -8.06 6.14 12.29
CA ARG A 53 -8.79 6.99 11.34
C ARG A 53 -9.70 6.18 10.41
N TYR A 54 -9.26 5.00 9.99
CA TYR A 54 -10.09 4.10 9.21
C TYR A 54 -11.25 3.54 10.04
N ASN A 55 -10.96 2.96 11.20
CA ASN A 55 -11.94 2.29 12.06
C ASN A 55 -13.02 3.24 12.60
N THR A 56 -12.71 4.51 12.85
CA THR A 56 -13.70 5.53 13.26
C THR A 56 -14.72 5.84 12.16
N ARG A 57 -14.37 5.64 10.88
CA ARG A 57 -15.23 5.93 9.74
C ARG A 57 -15.97 4.71 9.20
N VAL A 58 -15.43 3.52 9.40
CA VAL A 58 -16.08 2.29 8.96
C VAL A 58 -17.29 2.00 9.85
N ARG A 59 -18.47 2.03 9.23
CA ARG A 59 -19.70 1.54 9.85
C ARG A 59 -19.93 0.10 9.40
N PRO A 60 -19.98 -0.87 10.34
CA PRO A 60 -20.38 -2.23 10.00
C PRO A 60 -21.74 -2.21 9.29
N ARG A 61 -21.85 -2.93 8.19
CA ARG A 61 -23.12 -3.20 7.50
C ARG A 61 -23.29 -4.69 7.38
N SER A 62 -24.49 -5.17 7.69
CA SER A 62 -24.93 -6.51 7.34
C SER A 62 -25.96 -6.42 6.23
N PHE A 63 -25.99 -7.44 5.39
CA PHE A 63 -27.02 -7.61 4.35
C PHE A 63 -27.94 -8.75 4.76
N ARG A 64 -29.18 -8.70 4.29
CA ARG A 64 -30.18 -9.75 4.48
C ARG A 64 -30.44 -10.44 3.16
N ILE A 65 -30.93 -11.67 3.23
CA ILE A 65 -31.45 -12.39 2.06
C ILE A 65 -32.51 -11.52 1.40
N GLY A 66 -32.38 -11.31 0.09
CA GLY A 66 -33.23 -10.42 -0.71
C GLY A 66 -32.67 -9.02 -0.94
N ASP A 67 -31.65 -8.58 -0.20
CA ASP A 67 -31.06 -7.27 -0.42
C ASP A 67 -30.36 -7.20 -1.78
N LEU A 68 -30.49 -6.05 -2.45
CA LEU A 68 -29.77 -5.75 -3.67
C LEU A 68 -28.44 -5.06 -3.36
N VAL A 69 -27.36 -5.62 -3.88
CA VAL A 69 -25.99 -5.15 -3.64
C VAL A 69 -25.20 -5.00 -4.93
N TRP A 70 -24.29 -4.03 -4.93
CA TRP A 70 -23.27 -3.89 -5.96
C TRP A 70 -22.00 -4.57 -5.49
N ARG A 71 -21.31 -5.26 -6.38
CA ARG A 71 -20.04 -5.92 -6.08
C ARG A 71 -18.88 -5.13 -6.68
N LEU A 72 -17.77 -5.06 -5.95
CA LEU A 72 -16.57 -4.36 -6.41
C LEU A 72 -15.84 -5.20 -7.47
N LEU A 73 -15.58 -4.61 -8.63
CA LEU A 73 -14.82 -5.22 -9.72
C LEU A 73 -13.32 -5.18 -9.42
N GLY A 74 -12.77 -6.33 -9.05
CA GLY A 74 -11.33 -6.55 -9.01
C GLY A 74 -10.70 -6.37 -10.39
N LYS A 75 -9.40 -6.04 -10.43
CA LYS A 75 -8.67 -5.81 -11.71
C LYS A 75 -8.79 -6.98 -12.69
N ALA A 76 -8.86 -8.21 -12.20
CA ALA A 76 -8.98 -9.42 -13.02
C ALA A 76 -10.34 -9.60 -13.71
N ARG A 77 -11.40 -8.93 -13.22
CA ARG A 77 -12.76 -9.03 -13.77
C ARG A 77 -13.17 -7.79 -14.59
N ARG A 78 -12.28 -6.79 -14.70
CA ARG A 78 -12.54 -5.61 -15.54
C ARG A 78 -12.31 -5.97 -16.99
N ASP A 79 -13.24 -5.55 -17.85
CA ASP A 79 -13.03 -5.61 -19.28
C ASP A 79 -11.93 -4.62 -19.67
N SER A 80 -10.84 -5.16 -20.21
CA SER A 80 -9.68 -4.35 -20.65
C SER A 80 -10.04 -3.41 -21.81
N SER A 81 -11.14 -3.69 -22.52
CA SER A 81 -11.68 -2.86 -23.60
C SER A 81 -12.34 -1.58 -23.10
N GLU A 82 -12.91 -1.57 -21.88
CA GLU A 82 -13.56 -0.39 -21.30
C GLU A 82 -12.55 0.68 -20.83
N GLY A 83 -11.27 0.30 -20.73
CA GLY A 83 -10.18 1.21 -20.43
C GLY A 83 -10.23 1.78 -19.01
N LYS A 84 -9.61 2.95 -18.81
CA LYS A 84 -9.38 3.54 -17.48
C LYS A 84 -10.66 4.02 -16.77
N LEU A 85 -11.72 4.29 -17.54
CA LEU A 85 -12.98 4.84 -17.04
C LEU A 85 -14.08 3.78 -16.84
N ALA A 86 -13.72 2.50 -16.96
CA ALA A 86 -14.58 1.39 -16.60
C ALA A 86 -15.15 1.53 -15.18
N PRO A 87 -16.44 1.23 -14.95
CA PRO A 87 -17.00 1.20 -13.61
C PRO A 87 -16.21 0.30 -12.67
N ASN A 88 -16.03 0.75 -11.43
CA ASN A 88 -15.37 -0.06 -10.39
C ASN A 88 -16.32 -1.11 -9.77
N TRP A 89 -17.60 -1.13 -10.17
CA TRP A 89 -18.65 -1.96 -9.56
C TRP A 89 -19.48 -2.64 -10.65
N ASP A 90 -19.90 -3.89 -10.42
CA ASP A 90 -20.89 -4.62 -11.20
C ASP A 90 -22.15 -4.92 -10.38
N GLY A 91 -23.23 -5.26 -11.09
CA GLY A 91 -24.53 -5.59 -10.49
C GLY A 91 -25.62 -4.62 -10.93
N PRO A 92 -26.82 -4.70 -10.34
CA PRO A 92 -27.14 -5.22 -9.00
C PRO A 92 -27.28 -6.74 -8.91
N PHE A 93 -26.89 -7.30 -7.76
CA PHE A 93 -27.06 -8.70 -7.39
C PHE A 93 -27.98 -8.84 -6.19
N GLN A 94 -28.66 -9.97 -6.07
CA GLN A 94 -29.47 -10.29 -4.91
C GLN A 94 -28.71 -11.21 -3.95
N VAL A 95 -28.75 -10.90 -2.65
CA VAL A 95 -28.22 -11.78 -1.61
C VAL A 95 -29.15 -12.98 -1.44
N THR A 96 -28.63 -14.20 -1.55
CA THR A 96 -29.41 -15.45 -1.42
C THR A 96 -29.13 -16.19 -0.13
N GLU A 97 -27.92 -16.06 0.41
CA GLU A 97 -27.49 -16.75 1.62
C GLU A 97 -26.44 -15.91 2.38
N ASP A 98 -26.53 -15.91 3.71
CA ASP A 98 -25.47 -15.41 4.60
C ASP A 98 -24.58 -16.59 4.98
N LEU A 99 -23.31 -16.54 4.59
CA LEU A 99 -22.31 -17.59 4.82
C LEU A 99 -21.54 -17.38 6.13
N GLU A 100 -22.03 -16.47 6.99
CA GLU A 100 -21.36 -16.00 8.20
C GLU A 100 -20.06 -15.23 7.88
N ASN A 101 -19.42 -14.63 8.90
CA ASN A 101 -18.16 -13.88 8.76
C ASN A 101 -18.18 -12.74 7.70
N ARG A 102 -19.37 -12.16 7.43
CA ARG A 102 -19.58 -11.09 6.43
C ARG A 102 -19.39 -11.57 4.97
N ALA A 103 -19.47 -12.87 4.73
CA ALA A 103 -19.52 -13.44 3.39
C ALA A 103 -20.99 -13.71 3.00
N TYR A 104 -21.33 -13.41 1.74
CA TYR A 104 -22.70 -13.57 1.24
C TYR A 104 -22.68 -14.25 -0.12
N ARG A 105 -23.63 -15.16 -0.36
CA ARG A 105 -23.87 -15.73 -1.69
C ARG A 105 -24.73 -14.77 -2.50
N LEU A 106 -24.32 -14.55 -3.75
CA LEU A 106 -24.98 -13.61 -4.66
C LEU A 106 -25.55 -14.32 -5.88
N GLU A 107 -26.69 -13.82 -6.36
CA GLU A 107 -27.35 -14.27 -7.58
C GLU A 107 -27.61 -13.07 -8.51
N GLU A 108 -27.43 -13.28 -9.82
CA GLU A 108 -27.89 -12.33 -10.82
C GLU A 108 -29.42 -12.25 -10.81
N LEU A 109 -29.98 -11.07 -11.13
CA LEU A 109 -31.44 -10.89 -11.21
C LEU A 109 -32.13 -11.85 -12.17
N ASN A 110 -31.38 -12.42 -13.12
CA ASN A 110 -31.84 -13.43 -14.06
C ASN A 110 -31.79 -14.87 -13.50
N LYS A 111 -31.62 -15.03 -12.17
CA LYS A 111 -31.52 -16.31 -11.45
C LYS A 111 -30.30 -17.16 -11.84
N LYS A 112 -29.21 -16.50 -12.22
CA LYS A 112 -27.93 -17.17 -12.45
C LYS A 112 -27.07 -16.99 -11.22
N ILE A 113 -26.69 -18.11 -10.61
CA ILE A 113 -25.79 -18.12 -9.45
C ILE A 113 -24.40 -17.71 -9.91
N ILE A 114 -23.75 -16.82 -9.16
CA ILE A 114 -22.38 -16.41 -9.43
C ILE A 114 -21.44 -17.29 -8.62
N PRO A 115 -20.48 -17.97 -9.26
CA PRO A 115 -19.47 -18.76 -8.56
C PRO A 115 -18.50 -17.90 -7.75
#